data_AF-A0A151RYW5-F1
#
_entry.id   AF-A0A151RYW5-F1
#
_cell.length_a   1.000
_cell.length_b   1.000
_cell.length_c   1.000
_cell.angle_alpha   90.00
_cell.angle_beta   90.00
_cell.angle_gamma   90.00
#
_symmetry.space_group_name_H-M   'P 1'
#
loop_
_entity.id
_entity.type
_entity.pdbx_description
1 polymer ?
#
loop_
_entity_poly.entity_id
_entity_poly.type
_entity_poly.pdbx_seq_one_letter_code
_entity_poly.pdbx_strand_id
1 'polypeptide(L)'
;MKKEMGSLEKNQTWILVDKPKEQKIVGSKWIFKRKEGIPGIEKARFKARLVARGFTQREGLDYKKIFSPRTKYVDVKFHFVRDVVASDVVKIEKVAIEENAADMLTKALPSNKFEFCLKILNVTDTD
;
A
#
# COMPACT_ATOMS: atom_id res chain seq x y z
N MET A 1 20.12 -12.26 -4.50
CA MET A 1 19.94 -13.53 -5.25
C MET A 1 19.92 -14.78 -4.36
N LYS A 2 21.04 -15.41 -3.94
CA LYS A 2 20.98 -16.68 -3.18
C LYS A 2 20.13 -16.61 -1.89
N LYS A 3 20.29 -15.55 -1.10
CA LYS A 3 19.51 -15.30 0.13
C LYS A 3 18.01 -15.09 -0.14
N GLU A 4 17.68 -14.35 -1.20
CA GLU A 4 16.29 -14.11 -1.61
C GLU A 4 15.64 -15.38 -2.16
N MET A 5 16.37 -16.16 -2.96
CA MET A 5 15.89 -17.44 -3.49
C MET A 5 15.57 -18.41 -2.34
N GLY A 6 16.46 -18.52 -1.36
CA GLY A 6 16.22 -19.34 -0.17
C GLY A 6 15.00 -18.88 0.65
N SER A 7 14.72 -17.57 0.71
CA SER A 7 13.48 -17.09 1.35
C SER A 7 12.21 -17.48 0.59
N LEU A 8 12.24 -17.51 -0.74
CA LEU A 8 11.11 -17.88 -1.58
C LEU A 8 10.83 -19.39 -1.49
N GLU A 9 11.89 -20.20 -1.47
CA GLU A 9 11.83 -21.64 -1.25
C GLU A 9 11.24 -21.96 0.14
N LYS A 10 11.74 -21.29 1.20
CA LYS A 10 11.23 -21.46 2.56
C LYS A 10 9.74 -21.14 2.68
N ASN A 11 9.29 -20.09 1.99
CA ASN A 11 7.91 -19.64 2.04
C ASN A 11 6.98 -20.42 1.08
N GLN A 12 7.52 -21.37 0.31
CA GLN A 12 6.79 -22.17 -0.69
C GLN A 12 5.90 -21.31 -1.61
N THR A 13 6.36 -20.12 -1.98
CA THR A 13 5.53 -19.15 -2.72
C THR A 13 5.38 -19.48 -4.20
N TRP A 14 6.01 -20.54 -4.67
CA TRP A 14 6.02 -20.94 -6.08
C TRP A 14 6.26 -22.45 -6.20
N ILE A 15 5.78 -23.03 -7.30
CA ILE A 15 6.07 -24.40 -7.73
C ILE A 15 6.82 -24.35 -9.05
N LEU A 16 7.88 -25.14 -9.19
CA LEU A 16 8.52 -25.32 -10.48
C LEU A 16 7.62 -26.23 -11.31
N VAL A 17 7.23 -25.76 -12.48
CA VAL A 17 6.44 -26.53 -13.45
C VAL A 17 7.19 -26.58 -14.76
N ASP A 18 7.10 -27.72 -15.45
CA ASP A 18 7.61 -27.83 -16.80
C ASP A 18 6.87 -26.88 -17.73
N LYS A 19 7.58 -26.40 -18.76
CA LYS A 19 6.99 -25.53 -19.76
C LYS A 19 5.79 -26.23 -20.42
N PRO A 20 4.58 -25.68 -20.33
CA PRO A 20 3.42 -26.26 -20.99
C PRO A 20 3.60 -26.20 -22.50
N LYS A 21 3.27 -27.29 -23.20
CA LYS A 21 3.61 -27.51 -24.63
C LYS A 21 3.07 -26.42 -25.57
N GLU A 22 2.01 -25.71 -25.19
CA GLU A 22 1.32 -24.74 -26.05
C GLU A 22 1.12 -23.35 -25.41
N GLN A 23 1.73 -23.08 -24.25
CA GLN A 23 1.57 -21.79 -23.59
C GLN A 23 2.70 -20.82 -23.91
N LYS A 24 2.32 -19.57 -24.18
CA LYS A 24 3.27 -18.48 -24.39
C LYS A 24 3.84 -18.03 -23.05
N ILE A 25 5.14 -18.20 -22.87
CA ILE A 25 5.84 -17.71 -21.68
C ILE A 25 5.79 -16.18 -21.65
N VAL A 26 5.44 -15.62 -20.50
CA VAL A 26 5.48 -14.18 -20.26
C VAL A 26 6.93 -13.75 -20.07
N GLY A 27 7.48 -13.02 -21.03
CA GLY A 27 8.81 -12.45 -20.88
C GLY A 27 8.84 -11.30 -19.86
N SER A 28 10.02 -10.95 -19.36
CA SER A 28 10.21 -9.82 -18.45
C SER A 28 10.89 -8.62 -19.12
N LYS A 29 10.76 -7.43 -18.53
CA LYS A 29 11.48 -6.22 -18.93
C LYS A 29 11.94 -5.43 -17.69
N TRP A 30 13.11 -4.83 -17.78
CA TRP A 30 13.59 -3.87 -16.78
C TRP A 30 12.98 -2.49 -16.99
N ILE A 31 12.48 -1.90 -15.90
CA ILE A 31 12.00 -0.52 -15.85
C ILE A 31 12.90 0.25 -14.90
N PHE A 32 13.60 1.25 -15.43
CA PHE A 32 14.42 2.18 -14.66
C PHE A 32 13.66 3.50 -14.49
N LYS A 33 13.65 4.04 -13.28
CA LYS A 33 13.06 5.34 -12.98
C LYS A 33 14.00 6.12 -12.06
N ARG A 34 14.37 7.32 -12.48
CA ARG A 34 14.97 8.31 -11.60
C ARG A 34 13.86 9.08 -10.90
N LYS A 35 13.98 9.24 -9.59
CA LYS A 35 13.21 10.19 -8.80
C LYS A 35 14.15 11.31 -8.43
N GLU A 36 13.85 12.51 -8.91
CA GLU A 36 14.57 13.70 -8.47
C GLU A 36 14.31 13.89 -6.98
N GLY A 37 15.38 14.11 -6.24
CA GLY A 37 15.29 14.48 -4.84
C GLY A 37 15.20 16.00 -4.72
N ILE A 38 14.89 16.48 -3.52
CA ILE A 38 14.81 17.92 -3.27
C ILE A 38 16.24 18.48 -3.17
N PRO A 39 16.62 19.50 -3.97
CA PRO A 39 17.97 20.08 -3.92
C PRO A 39 18.35 20.50 -2.49
N GLY A 40 19.51 20.05 -2.01
CA GLY A 40 20.02 20.35 -0.67
C GLY A 40 19.42 19.52 0.48
N ILE A 41 18.26 18.88 0.28
CA ILE A 41 17.59 18.08 1.31
C ILE A 41 17.69 16.57 1.02
N GLU A 42 17.51 16.17 -0.23
CA GLU A 42 17.45 14.76 -0.61
C GLU A 42 18.16 14.50 -1.95
N LYS A 43 19.02 13.48 -1.97
CA LYS A 43 19.68 13.03 -3.20
C LYS A 43 18.70 12.30 -4.12
N ALA A 44 18.93 12.37 -5.43
CA ALA A 44 18.13 11.63 -6.41
C ALA A 44 18.18 10.12 -6.13
N ARG A 45 17.02 9.47 -6.20
CA ARG A 45 16.88 8.02 -6.00
C ARG A 45 16.67 7.33 -7.33
N PHE A 46 17.41 6.26 -7.58
CA PHE A 46 17.25 5.41 -8.76
C PHE A 46 16.48 4.15 -8.38
N LYS A 47 15.49 3.80 -9.20
CA LYS A 47 14.68 2.60 -8.99
C LYS A 47 14.76 1.72 -10.23
N ALA A 48 15.15 0.48 -10.04
CA ALA A 48 15.02 -0.58 -11.02
C ALA A 48 13.86 -1.51 -10.62
N ARG A 49 13.06 -1.94 -11.59
CA ARG A 49 12.04 -2.98 -11.41
C ARG A 49 12.14 -3.99 -12.54
N LEU A 50 12.21 -5.27 -12.21
CA LEU A 50 11.94 -6.33 -13.18
C LEU A 50 10.43 -6.57 -13.20
N VAL A 51 9.81 -6.40 -14.36
CA VAL A 51 8.35 -6.51 -14.51
C VAL A 51 8.03 -7.54 -15.58
N ALA A 52 7.10 -8.46 -15.28
CA ALA A 52 6.55 -9.38 -16.26
C ALA A 52 5.73 -8.59 -17.30
N ARG A 53 5.86 -8.93 -18.59
CA ARG A 53 5.11 -8.32 -19.68
C ARG A 53 3.69 -8.90 -19.77
N GLY A 54 2.94 -8.84 -18.68
CA GLY A 54 1.61 -9.47 -18.59
C GLY A 54 0.59 -8.96 -19.62
N PHE A 55 0.78 -7.77 -20.19
CA PHE A 55 -0.02 -7.26 -21.31
C PHE A 55 0.05 -8.14 -22.58
N THR A 56 1.01 -9.07 -22.66
CA THR A 56 1.07 -10.06 -23.74
C THR A 56 0.14 -11.26 -23.54
N GLN A 57 -0.53 -11.36 -22.38
CA GLN A 57 -1.47 -12.44 -22.04
C GLN A 57 -2.90 -12.05 -22.43
N ARG A 58 -3.67 -13.02 -22.91
CA ARG A 58 -5.10 -12.90 -23.22
C ARG A 58 -5.95 -13.66 -22.22
N GLU A 59 -6.95 -13.00 -21.65
CA GLU A 59 -7.94 -13.65 -20.76
C GLU A 59 -8.66 -14.77 -21.51
N GLY A 60 -8.91 -15.89 -20.83
CA GLY A 60 -9.54 -17.08 -21.42
C GLY A 60 -8.60 -18.01 -22.20
N LEU A 61 -7.45 -17.51 -22.67
CA LEU A 61 -6.41 -18.32 -23.35
C LEU A 61 -5.19 -18.56 -22.45
N ASP A 62 -4.59 -17.48 -21.96
CA ASP A 62 -3.33 -17.53 -21.20
C ASP A 62 -3.56 -17.54 -19.69
N TYR A 63 -4.73 -17.10 -19.22
CA TYR A 63 -5.16 -17.22 -17.83
C TYR A 63 -6.69 -17.23 -17.72
N LYS A 64 -7.21 -17.96 -16.72
CA LYS A 64 -8.66 -18.13 -16.50
C LYS A 64 -9.24 -17.28 -15.37
N LYS A 65 -8.42 -16.83 -14.41
CA LYS A 65 -8.88 -16.08 -13.23
C LYS A 65 -7.78 -15.14 -12.76
N ILE A 66 -8.06 -13.83 -12.73
CA ILE A 66 -7.22 -12.87 -12.03
C ILE A 66 -7.56 -13.02 -10.55
N PHE A 67 -6.74 -13.73 -9.79
CA PHE A 67 -6.88 -13.72 -8.33
C PHE A 67 -6.41 -12.35 -7.84
N SER A 68 -7.32 -11.38 -7.77
CA SER A 68 -7.10 -10.15 -7.02
C SER A 68 -7.49 -10.43 -5.57
N PRO A 69 -6.54 -10.56 -4.62
CA PRO A 69 -6.85 -10.69 -3.21
C PRO A 69 -7.48 -9.42 -2.61
N ARG A 70 -7.65 -8.35 -3.40
CA ARG A 70 -8.53 -7.24 -3.04
C ARG A 70 -9.97 -7.59 -3.40
N THR A 71 -10.66 -8.23 -2.47
CA THR A 71 -12.09 -7.97 -2.27
C THR A 71 -12.26 -6.45 -2.18
N LYS A 72 -13.35 -5.86 -2.70
CA LYS A 72 -13.62 -4.43 -2.53
C LYS A 72 -13.86 -4.13 -1.05
N TYR A 73 -12.78 -3.98 -0.27
CA TYR A 73 -12.82 -3.69 1.16
C TYR A 73 -13.60 -2.42 1.50
N VAL A 74 -13.77 -1.55 0.51
CA VAL A 74 -14.54 -0.30 0.65
C VAL A 74 -15.98 -0.61 1.00
N ASP A 75 -16.64 -1.53 0.28
CA ASP A 75 -18.07 -1.79 0.47
C ASP A 75 -18.35 -2.37 1.87
N VAL A 76 -17.55 -3.35 2.30
CA VAL A 76 -17.67 -3.98 3.62
C VAL A 76 -17.39 -2.97 4.75
N LYS A 77 -16.32 -2.18 4.64
CA LYS A 77 -16.00 -1.16 5.66
C LYS A 77 -17.04 -0.05 5.71
N PHE A 78 -17.57 0.36 4.56
CA PHE A 78 -18.59 1.39 4.47
C PHE A 78 -19.90 0.96 5.11
N HIS A 79 -20.36 -0.27 4.84
CA HIS A 79 -21.55 -0.82 5.48
C HIS A 79 -21.39 -0.90 7.01
N PHE A 80 -20.24 -1.40 7.48
CA PHE A 80 -19.97 -1.45 8.92
C PHE A 80 -20.04 -0.07 9.58
N VAL A 81 -19.35 0.94 9.02
CA VAL A 81 -19.37 2.30 9.58
C VAL A 81 -20.77 2.88 9.57
N ARG A 82 -21.53 2.70 8.48
CA ARG A 82 -22.92 3.16 8.39
C ARG A 82 -23.80 2.51 9.43
N ASP A 83 -23.67 1.21 9.65
CA ASP A 83 -24.52 0.48 10.60
C ASP A 83 -24.18 0.86 12.05
N VAL A 84 -22.91 1.11 12.37
CA VAL A 84 -22.47 1.64 13.69
C VAL A 84 -22.99 3.06 13.93
N VAL A 85 -23.05 3.90 12.90
CA VAL A 85 -23.63 5.25 12.98
C VAL A 85 -25.15 5.19 13.11
N ALA A 86 -25.81 4.32 12.33
CA ALA A 86 -27.27 4.15 12.38
C ALA A 86 -27.77 3.55 13.70
N SER A 87 -26.91 2.81 14.40
CA SER A 87 -27.18 2.28 15.74
C SER A 87 -26.83 3.25 16.87
N ASP A 88 -26.47 4.51 16.55
CA ASP A 88 -26.08 5.56 17.50
C ASP A 88 -24.91 5.19 18.42
N VAL A 89 -24.14 4.15 18.07
CA VAL A 89 -22.93 3.77 18.81
C VAL A 89 -21.80 4.78 18.60
N VAL A 90 -21.77 5.43 17.44
CA VAL A 90 -20.80 6.48 17.10
C VAL A 90 -21.49 7.64 16.41
N LYS A 91 -21.24 8.86 16.90
CA LYS A 91 -21.63 10.10 16.24
C LYS A 91 -20.48 10.62 15.39
N ILE A 92 -20.75 10.96 14.12
CA ILE A 92 -19.76 11.57 13.23
C ILE A 92 -19.93 13.08 13.25
N GLU A 93 -18.84 13.80 13.57
CA GLU A 93 -18.77 15.25 13.48
C GLU A 93 -17.65 15.66 12.53
N LYS A 94 -17.88 16.73 11.76
CA LYS A 94 -16.89 17.26 10.83
C LYS A 94 -15.89 18.11 11.61
N VAL A 95 -14.61 17.74 11.54
CA VAL A 95 -13.50 18.51 12.10
C VAL A 95 -12.78 19.25 10.98
N ALA A 96 -12.40 20.52 11.21
CA ALA A 96 -11.58 21.27 10.26
C ALA A 96 -10.20 20.60 10.08
N ILE A 97 -9.60 20.74 8.90
CA ILE A 97 -8.30 20.12 8.59
C ILE A 97 -7.22 20.68 9.53
N GLU A 98 -7.33 21.96 9.83
CA GLU A 98 -6.47 22.73 10.72
C GLU A 98 -6.61 22.29 12.18
N GLU A 99 -7.70 21.61 12.54
CA GLU A 99 -8.04 21.20 13.90
C GLU A 99 -8.00 19.68 14.12
N ASN A 100 -7.62 18.91 13.09
CA ASN A 100 -7.58 17.46 13.20
C ASN A 100 -6.37 16.97 14.02
N ALA A 101 -6.56 16.76 15.32
CA ALA A 101 -5.51 16.27 16.20
C ALA A 101 -4.96 14.89 15.80
N ALA A 102 -5.77 14.04 15.14
CA ALA A 102 -5.33 12.70 14.70
C ALA A 102 -4.22 12.75 13.64
N ASP A 103 -3.95 13.91 13.04
CA ASP A 103 -2.82 14.11 12.14
C ASP A 103 -1.48 13.75 12.82
N MET A 104 -1.33 13.99 14.13
CA MET A 104 -0.08 13.67 14.83
C MET A 104 0.21 12.16 14.91
N LEU A 105 -0.82 11.32 14.79
CA LEU A 105 -0.71 9.87 14.85
C LEU A 105 -0.46 9.24 13.48
N THR A 106 -0.74 9.98 12.41
CA THR A 106 -0.78 9.44 11.04
C THR A 106 0.19 10.12 10.07
N LYS A 107 0.73 11.28 10.44
CA LYS A 107 1.62 12.10 9.61
C LYS A 107 2.85 12.55 10.40
N ALA A 108 3.96 12.79 9.70
CA ALA A 108 5.08 13.54 10.25
C ALA A 108 4.74 15.04 10.20
N LEU A 109 4.67 15.69 11.37
CA LEU A 109 4.20 17.08 11.50
C LEU A 109 5.34 18.05 11.88
N PRO A 110 5.28 19.31 11.43
CA PRO A 110 6.09 20.40 11.97
C PRO A 110 5.79 20.64 13.47
N SER A 111 6.79 21.08 14.24
CA SER A 111 6.69 21.19 15.71
C SER A 111 5.50 22.03 16.20
N ASN A 112 5.21 23.15 15.52
CA ASN A 112 4.08 24.02 15.87
C ASN A 112 2.72 23.31 15.74
N LYS A 113 2.54 22.48 14.71
CA LYS A 113 1.29 21.70 14.53
C LYS A 113 1.23 20.56 15.52
N PHE A 114 2.36 19.94 15.85
CA PHE A 114 2.44 18.88 16.85
C PHE A 114 2.04 19.39 18.25
N GLU A 115 2.60 20.53 18.69
CA GLU A 115 2.22 21.17 19.96
C GLU A 115 0.74 21.56 20.01
N PHE A 116 0.20 22.04 18.89
CA PHE A 116 -1.22 22.34 18.78
C PHE A 116 -2.09 21.08 18.95
N CYS A 117 -1.71 19.95 18.32
CA CYS A 117 -2.42 18.68 18.50
C CYS A 117 -2.34 18.17 19.95
N LEU A 118 -1.19 18.32 20.62
CA LEU A 118 -1.03 17.96 22.05
C LEU A 118 -2.00 18.75 22.94
N LYS A 119 -2.16 20.06 22.67
CA LYS A 119 -3.13 20.92 23.37
C LYS A 119 -4.56 20.45 23.15
N ILE A 120 -4.96 20.10 21.93
CA ILE A 120 -6.30 19.58 21.64
C ILE A 120 -6.57 18.28 22.42
N LEU A 121 -5.57 17.41 22.52
CA LEU A 121 -5.69 16.12 23.20
C LEU A 121 -5.49 16.19 24.71
N ASN A 122 -5.24 17.38 25.27
CA ASN A 122 -4.89 17.58 26.69
C ASN A 122 -3.76 16.65 27.16
N VAL A 123 -2.76 16.43 26.30
CA VAL A 123 -1.57 15.67 26.67
C VAL A 123 -0.58 16.62 27.33
N THR A 124 -0.35 16.42 28.63
CA THR A 124 0.68 17.11 29.41
C THR A 124 1.79 16.14 29.74
N ASP A 125 3.02 16.63 29.89
CA ASP A 125 4.08 15.82 30.49
C ASP A 125 3.66 15.42 31.91
N THR A 126 3.76 14.12 32.21
CA THR A 126 3.67 13.62 33.57
C THR A 126 5.07 13.68 34.16
N ASP A 127 5.24 14.49 35.20
CA ASP A 127 6.44 14.49 36.05
C ASP A 127 6.74 13.09 36.61
#